data_AF-A0A1X1NFH7-F1
#
_entry.id   AF-A0A1X1NFH7-F1
#
_cell.length_a   1.000
_cell.length_b   1.000
_cell.length_c   1.000
_cell.angle_alpha   90.00
_cell.angle_beta   90.00
_cell.angle_gamma   90.00
#
_symmetry.space_group_name_H-M   'P 1'
#
loop_
_entity.id
_entity.type
_entity.pdbx_description
1 polymer ?
#
loop_
_entity_poly.entity_id
_entity_poly.type
_entity_poly.pdbx_seq_one_letter_code
_entity_poly.pdbx_strand_id
1 'polypeptide(L)'
;MADTYRSYAELAAAKTRGVDYLISSRAVADARGSHIAIHGGGIEPPTTQLADYCAATSGSSYYSFQGVMSSGNSALHITATRFDEPTVFQIQRGVEWTVSWHGASGSDQLTYIGGLDTELGEEIRNRLTAAGFLVAPSVPTEIDGDDPLNITNRNRTGRGVQLELSRGLRESFYAGGDLTLASIAIAENRTDAFYTYATAVINAVAATWPESRPPTPTSIQPVAGPETAASTAGYPGTGSVQMRMPFQLDAMGRVAVLTDSDHMMVQRARAVVATVPGEYVGEPAFGSDISSALFRPSDPIAPMIITDAVRTAMTRWEPDTVVTAITPVVHDDQEGIVDVEVDVAQANTPAVEADHIETVSVLPGGRVVGGSL
;
A
#
# COMPACT_ATOMS: atom_id res chain seq x y z
N MET A 1 8.40 12.51 -7.18
CA MET A 1 8.64 13.37 -5.99
C MET A 1 8.71 12.43 -4.79
N ALA A 2 9.51 12.71 -3.75
CA ALA A 2 9.45 11.92 -2.53
C ALA A 2 8.16 12.32 -1.77
N ASP A 3 7.36 11.32 -1.37
CA ASP A 3 6.11 11.60 -0.66
C ASP A 3 6.39 12.08 0.76
N THR A 4 5.61 13.08 1.21
CA THR A 4 5.64 13.55 2.61
C THR A 4 5.08 12.50 3.56
N TYR A 5 4.07 11.76 3.12
CA TYR A 5 3.33 10.79 3.91
C TYR A 5 3.49 9.39 3.31
N ARG A 6 3.56 8.37 4.16
CA ARG A 6 3.71 6.98 3.76
C ARG A 6 2.38 6.29 3.44
N SER A 7 1.27 6.84 3.93
CA SER A 7 -0.10 6.33 3.75
C SER A 7 -1.15 7.43 3.91
N TYR A 8 -2.39 7.14 3.50
CA TYR A 8 -3.56 7.98 3.74
C TYR A 8 -3.81 8.17 5.23
N ALA A 9 -3.60 7.16 6.06
CA ALA A 9 -3.79 7.27 7.51
C ALA A 9 -2.85 8.32 8.12
N GLU A 10 -1.58 8.34 7.70
CA GLU A 10 -0.60 9.34 8.14
C GLU A 10 -0.98 10.75 7.65
N LEU A 11 -1.37 10.87 6.36
CA LEU A 11 -1.84 12.14 5.80
C LEU A 11 -3.07 12.65 6.55
N ALA A 12 -4.06 11.80 6.81
CA ALA A 12 -5.31 12.17 7.47
C ALA A 12 -5.12 12.53 8.96
N ALA A 13 -4.06 12.05 9.60
CA ALA A 13 -3.68 12.49 10.94
C ALA A 13 -3.05 13.89 10.94
N ALA A 14 -2.38 14.28 9.86
CA ALA A 14 -1.67 15.56 9.73
C ALA A 14 -2.48 16.66 9.00
N LYS A 15 -3.51 16.29 8.23
CA LYS A 15 -4.27 17.16 7.34
C LYS A 15 -5.77 17.05 7.58
N THR A 16 -6.48 18.16 7.39
CA THR A 16 -7.91 18.25 7.65
C THR A 16 -8.73 18.10 6.36
N ARG A 17 -9.55 17.05 6.27
CA ARG A 17 -10.52 16.88 5.18
C ARG A 17 -11.52 18.05 5.18
N GLY A 18 -11.82 18.60 4.01
CA GLY A 18 -12.67 19.78 3.86
C GLY A 18 -11.92 21.11 3.90
N VAL A 19 -10.65 21.10 4.32
CA VAL A 19 -9.79 22.29 4.41
C VAL A 19 -8.54 22.12 3.54
N ASP A 20 -7.77 21.06 3.77
CA ASP A 20 -6.53 20.79 3.03
C ASP A 20 -6.77 19.91 1.80
N TYR A 21 -7.68 18.95 1.93
CA TYR A 21 -8.03 18.02 0.87
C TYR A 21 -9.52 17.67 0.85
N LEU A 22 -10.02 17.23 -0.30
CA LEU A 22 -11.36 16.68 -0.48
C LEU A 22 -11.29 15.25 -1.02
N ILE A 23 -12.31 14.45 -0.72
CA ILE A 23 -12.54 13.17 -1.38
C ILE A 23 -13.92 13.26 -2.01
N SER A 24 -13.96 13.10 -3.32
CA SER A 24 -15.18 13.06 -4.13
C SER A 24 -15.29 11.71 -4.81
N SER A 25 -16.45 11.09 -4.74
CA SER A 25 -16.68 9.79 -5.33
C SER A 25 -18.13 9.64 -5.79
N ARG A 26 -18.34 8.82 -6.82
CA ARG A 26 -19.64 8.43 -7.33
C ARG A 26 -19.57 6.96 -7.74
N ALA A 27 -20.08 6.09 -6.87
CA ALA A 27 -20.27 4.69 -7.22
C ALA A 27 -21.56 4.55 -8.04
N VAL A 28 -21.46 3.92 -9.20
CA VAL A 28 -22.61 3.65 -10.07
C VAL A 28 -22.94 2.16 -9.96
N ALA A 29 -24.19 1.84 -9.62
CA ALA A 29 -24.65 0.46 -9.55
C ALA A 29 -24.45 -0.23 -10.91
N ASP A 30 -23.94 -1.46 -10.89
CA ASP A 30 -23.67 -2.28 -12.08
C ASP A 30 -22.66 -1.68 -13.09
N ALA A 31 -22.02 -0.55 -12.77
CA ALA A 31 -20.98 -0.01 -13.63
C ALA A 31 -19.81 -0.98 -13.73
N ARG A 32 -19.37 -1.25 -14.96
CA ARG A 32 -18.26 -2.15 -15.24
C ARG A 32 -16.90 -1.52 -15.01
N GLY A 33 -16.83 -0.20 -14.86
CA GLY A 33 -15.58 0.52 -14.80
C GLY A 33 -15.54 1.71 -13.88
N SER A 34 -14.31 2.20 -13.69
CA SER A 34 -14.05 3.44 -12.97
C SER A 34 -13.04 4.33 -13.70
N HIS A 35 -13.23 5.64 -13.55
CA HIS A 35 -12.16 6.62 -13.75
C HIS A 35 -11.75 7.19 -12.40
N ILE A 36 -10.45 7.17 -12.10
CA ILE A 36 -9.94 7.59 -10.78
C ILE A 36 -8.83 8.64 -10.93
N ALA A 37 -8.74 9.58 -10.00
CA ALA A 37 -7.65 10.55 -9.91
C ALA A 37 -7.20 10.68 -8.45
N ILE A 38 -6.22 9.88 -8.05
CA ILE A 38 -5.69 9.90 -6.67
C ILE A 38 -4.87 11.15 -6.36
N HIS A 39 -4.43 11.87 -7.40
CA HIS A 39 -3.71 13.15 -7.31
C HIS A 39 -4.52 14.28 -7.93
N GLY A 40 -5.78 14.38 -7.53
CA GLY A 40 -6.73 15.39 -7.98
C GLY A 40 -6.51 16.80 -7.43
N GLY A 41 -7.37 17.71 -7.85
CA GLY A 41 -7.35 19.12 -7.45
C GLY A 41 -6.03 19.77 -7.82
N GLY A 42 -5.39 20.40 -6.84
CA GLY A 42 -4.12 21.12 -7.01
C GLY A 42 -2.88 20.24 -6.94
N ILE A 43 -3.01 18.92 -6.78
CA ILE A 43 -1.85 18.00 -6.75
C ILE A 43 -1.30 17.85 -8.18
N GLU A 44 -2.11 17.32 -9.09
CA GLU A 44 -1.79 17.17 -10.52
C GLU A 44 -2.94 17.69 -11.41
N PRO A 45 -3.26 19.00 -11.38
CA PRO A 45 -4.40 19.54 -12.13
C PRO A 45 -4.25 19.32 -13.65
N PRO A 46 -5.31 18.99 -14.42
CA PRO A 46 -6.72 18.91 -14.04
C PRO A 46 -7.25 17.45 -13.99
N THR A 47 -6.50 16.51 -13.39
CA THR A 47 -6.85 15.07 -13.35
C THR A 47 -8.26 14.79 -12.80
N THR A 48 -8.70 15.52 -11.78
CA THR A 48 -10.08 15.45 -11.25
C THR A 48 -11.12 15.69 -12.34
N GLN A 49 -10.94 16.73 -13.15
CA GLN A 49 -11.91 17.10 -14.17
C GLN A 49 -11.96 16.08 -15.31
N LEU A 50 -10.79 15.53 -15.71
CA LEU A 50 -10.74 14.45 -16.69
C LEU A 50 -11.44 13.18 -16.18
N ALA A 51 -11.13 12.78 -14.94
CA ALA A 51 -11.74 11.60 -14.33
C ALA A 51 -13.26 11.73 -14.19
N ASP A 52 -13.76 12.86 -13.67
CA ASP A 52 -15.20 13.07 -13.47
C ASP A 52 -15.94 13.17 -14.81
N TYR A 53 -15.40 13.93 -15.78
CA TYR A 53 -16.01 14.07 -17.10
C TYR A 53 -16.11 12.73 -17.82
N CYS A 54 -15.04 11.93 -17.83
CA CYS A 54 -15.04 10.63 -18.48
C CYS A 54 -15.97 9.64 -17.78
N ALA A 55 -16.00 9.61 -16.44
CA ALA A 55 -16.91 8.77 -15.70
C ALA A 55 -18.38 9.15 -15.92
N ALA A 56 -18.71 10.44 -15.87
CA ALA A 56 -20.07 10.92 -16.10
C ALA A 56 -20.55 10.59 -17.52
N THR A 57 -19.68 10.78 -18.52
CA THR A 57 -20.03 10.56 -19.93
C THR A 57 -20.15 9.08 -20.29
N SER A 58 -19.34 8.21 -19.67
CA SER A 58 -19.37 6.76 -19.90
C SER A 58 -20.32 5.99 -18.99
N GLY A 59 -21.00 6.65 -18.03
CA GLY A 59 -21.82 5.98 -17.03
C GLY A 59 -21.02 5.13 -16.03
N SER A 60 -19.73 5.44 -15.85
CA SER A 60 -18.80 4.68 -15.01
C SER A 60 -18.69 5.26 -13.60
N SER A 61 -18.14 4.48 -12.68
CA SER A 61 -17.83 4.95 -11.33
C SER A 61 -16.68 5.98 -11.35
N TYR A 62 -16.65 6.84 -10.34
CA TYR A 62 -15.68 7.94 -10.24
C TYR A 62 -15.09 8.03 -8.84
N TYR A 63 -13.78 8.33 -8.79
CA TYR A 63 -13.08 8.70 -7.57
C TYR A 63 -12.09 9.84 -7.82
N SER A 64 -11.97 10.78 -6.89
CA SER A 64 -10.82 11.67 -6.82
C SER A 64 -10.50 12.08 -5.39
N PHE A 65 -9.21 12.02 -5.06
CA PHE A 65 -8.61 12.64 -3.88
C PHE A 65 -7.98 13.96 -4.32
N GLN A 66 -8.43 15.08 -3.74
CA GLN A 66 -8.15 16.41 -4.28
C GLN A 66 -7.39 17.25 -3.26
N GLY A 67 -6.23 17.79 -3.65
CA GLY A 67 -5.61 18.87 -2.89
C GLY A 67 -6.34 20.18 -3.11
N VAL A 68 -6.78 20.86 -2.06
CA VAL A 68 -7.54 22.13 -2.15
C VAL A 68 -6.89 23.29 -1.40
N MET A 69 -5.64 23.12 -0.97
CA MET A 69 -4.86 24.20 -0.38
C MET A 69 -4.56 25.28 -1.43
N SER A 70 -4.38 26.52 -1.00
CA SER A 70 -4.00 27.63 -1.90
C SER A 70 -2.62 27.45 -2.54
N SER A 71 -1.74 26.68 -1.89
CA SER A 71 -0.41 26.30 -2.39
C SER A 71 0.08 25.03 -1.67
N GLY A 72 1.16 24.41 -2.16
CA GLY A 72 1.80 23.28 -1.48
C GLY A 72 1.04 21.95 -1.57
N ASN A 73 0.09 21.81 -2.50
CA ASN A 73 -0.68 20.57 -2.67
C ASN A 73 0.16 19.35 -3.02
N SER A 74 1.36 19.53 -3.59
CA SER A 74 2.29 18.41 -3.85
C SER A 74 2.68 17.66 -2.57
N ALA A 75 2.59 18.28 -1.40
CA ALA A 75 2.83 17.60 -0.13
C ALA A 75 1.78 16.52 0.19
N LEU A 76 0.61 16.56 -0.45
CA LEU A 76 -0.47 15.58 -0.30
C LEU A 76 -0.33 14.36 -1.22
N HIS A 77 0.66 14.36 -2.11
CA HIS A 77 0.92 13.24 -3.00
C HIS A 77 1.34 12.00 -2.19
N ILE A 78 0.71 10.86 -2.50
CA ILE A 78 1.06 9.54 -2.00
C ILE A 78 1.11 8.63 -3.21
N THR A 79 2.27 8.05 -3.51
CA THR A 79 2.46 7.16 -4.65
C THR A 79 1.39 6.08 -4.74
N ALA A 80 1.00 5.74 -5.97
CA ALA A 80 -0.11 4.85 -6.26
C ALA A 80 0.03 3.44 -5.65
N THR A 81 1.25 2.95 -5.39
CA THR A 81 1.51 1.66 -4.73
C THR A 81 1.27 1.68 -3.22
N ARG A 82 1.26 2.87 -2.62
CA ARG A 82 1.00 3.09 -1.18
C ARG A 82 -0.31 3.81 -0.89
N PHE A 83 -1.01 4.29 -1.92
CA PHE A 83 -2.28 4.97 -1.77
C PHE A 83 -3.35 4.01 -1.25
N ASP A 84 -3.78 4.22 0.00
CA ASP A 84 -4.61 3.29 0.75
C ASP A 84 -5.91 3.91 1.31
N GLU A 85 -6.41 5.00 0.70
CA GLU A 85 -7.68 5.60 1.13
C GLU A 85 -8.86 4.62 0.93
N PRO A 86 -9.71 4.35 1.95
CA PRO A 86 -10.70 3.28 1.89
C PRO A 86 -11.74 3.38 0.77
N THR A 87 -12.17 4.59 0.41
CA THR A 87 -13.28 4.81 -0.54
C THR A 87 -12.91 4.38 -1.96
N VAL A 88 -11.66 4.60 -2.41
CA VAL A 88 -11.23 4.15 -3.74
C VAL A 88 -11.27 2.63 -3.87
N PHE A 89 -10.90 1.88 -2.82
CA PHE A 89 -10.98 0.42 -2.86
C PHE A 89 -12.41 -0.10 -2.97
N GLN A 90 -13.38 0.57 -2.35
CA GLN A 90 -14.79 0.18 -2.48
C GLN A 90 -15.27 0.29 -3.93
N ILE A 91 -14.81 1.31 -4.66
CA ILE A 91 -15.08 1.45 -6.09
C ILE A 91 -14.35 0.39 -6.88
N GLN A 92 -13.03 0.26 -6.68
CA GLN A 92 -12.18 -0.64 -7.46
C GLN A 92 -12.65 -2.10 -7.37
N ARG A 93 -13.06 -2.56 -6.19
CA ARG A 93 -13.57 -3.93 -5.99
C ARG A 93 -14.90 -4.20 -6.69
N GLY A 94 -15.66 -3.16 -7.05
CA GLY A 94 -16.93 -3.28 -7.75
C GLY A 94 -16.79 -3.36 -9.27
N VAL A 95 -15.66 -2.92 -9.83
CA VAL A 95 -15.51 -2.68 -11.28
C VAL A 95 -14.52 -3.65 -11.92
N GLU A 96 -14.69 -3.92 -13.22
CA GLU A 96 -13.85 -4.81 -14.01
C GLU A 96 -12.65 -4.09 -14.65
N TRP A 97 -12.79 -2.80 -14.95
CA TRP A 97 -11.73 -1.99 -15.56
C TRP A 97 -11.55 -0.66 -14.85
N THR A 98 -10.36 -0.07 -14.98
CA THR A 98 -10.02 1.23 -14.40
C THR A 98 -9.13 2.02 -15.34
N VAL A 99 -9.41 3.32 -15.46
CA VAL A 99 -8.46 4.30 -16.01
C VAL A 99 -8.09 5.30 -14.90
N SER A 100 -6.82 5.32 -14.50
CA SER A 100 -6.29 6.26 -13.52
C SER A 100 -5.61 7.45 -14.20
N TRP A 101 -5.91 8.66 -13.74
CA TRP A 101 -5.44 9.92 -14.32
C TRP A 101 -4.40 10.57 -13.40
N HIS A 102 -3.20 10.76 -13.93
CA HIS A 102 -2.04 11.33 -13.24
C HIS A 102 -1.39 12.44 -14.07
N GLY A 103 -0.60 13.28 -13.41
CA GLY A 103 0.18 14.33 -14.02
C GLY A 103 1.68 14.06 -13.92
N ALA A 104 2.34 14.05 -15.08
CA ALA A 104 3.79 14.04 -15.16
C ALA A 104 4.35 15.47 -15.29
N SER A 105 5.63 15.62 -14.95
CA SER A 105 6.42 16.80 -15.32
C SER A 105 6.74 16.81 -16.82
N GLY A 106 7.10 17.97 -17.36
CA GLY A 106 7.55 18.13 -18.75
C GLY A 106 6.70 19.12 -19.54
N SER A 107 7.35 19.91 -20.41
CA SER A 107 6.72 20.97 -21.22
C SER A 107 6.16 20.47 -22.55
N ASP A 108 6.63 19.33 -23.04
CA ASP A 108 6.09 18.72 -24.26
C ASP A 108 4.67 18.25 -24.02
N GLN A 109 3.79 18.29 -25.01
CA GLN A 109 2.43 17.75 -24.90
C GLN A 109 2.45 16.24 -25.15
N LEU A 110 2.62 15.45 -24.09
CA LEU A 110 2.90 14.03 -24.17
C LEU A 110 2.11 13.26 -23.12
N THR A 111 1.58 12.11 -23.53
CA THR A 111 0.98 11.12 -22.63
C THR A 111 1.89 9.91 -22.50
N TYR A 112 2.13 9.44 -21.27
CA TYR A 112 2.61 8.07 -21.04
C TYR A 112 1.44 7.18 -20.65
N ILE A 113 1.44 5.96 -21.16
CA ILE A 113 0.41 4.96 -20.90
C ILE A 113 1.11 3.76 -20.28
N GLY A 114 0.65 3.40 -19.09
CA GLY A 114 1.12 2.27 -18.31
C GLY A 114 -0.05 1.47 -17.74
N GLY A 115 0.23 0.65 -16.73
CA GLY A 115 -0.75 -0.25 -16.12
C GLY A 115 -0.74 -1.66 -16.71
N LEU A 116 -1.39 -2.59 -16.02
CA LEU A 116 -1.43 -4.00 -16.40
C LEU A 116 -2.48 -4.34 -17.47
N ASP A 117 -3.42 -3.43 -17.79
CA ASP A 117 -4.41 -3.64 -18.86
C ASP A 117 -3.84 -3.17 -20.20
N THR A 118 -2.99 -3.99 -20.80
CA THR A 118 -2.33 -3.70 -22.08
C THR A 118 -3.31 -3.66 -23.26
N GLU A 119 -4.46 -4.33 -23.18
CA GLU A 119 -5.49 -4.31 -24.23
C GLU A 119 -6.12 -2.91 -24.29
N LEU A 120 -6.63 -2.42 -23.16
CA LEU A 120 -7.21 -1.07 -23.07
C LEU A 120 -6.14 0.01 -23.27
N GLY A 121 -4.93 -0.19 -22.75
CA GLY A 121 -3.82 0.76 -22.91
C GLY A 121 -3.45 1.00 -24.37
N GLU A 122 -3.34 -0.06 -25.17
CA GLU A 122 -3.05 0.07 -26.61
C GLU A 122 -4.22 0.67 -27.38
N GLU A 123 -5.47 0.38 -27.02
CA GLU A 123 -6.62 1.01 -27.65
C GLU A 123 -6.68 2.53 -27.33
N ILE A 124 -6.36 2.94 -26.10
CA ILE A 124 -6.21 4.36 -25.74
C ILE A 124 -5.09 5.01 -26.56
N ARG A 125 -3.93 4.37 -26.67
CA ARG A 125 -2.80 4.85 -27.50
C ARG A 125 -3.24 5.13 -28.94
N ASN A 126 -3.93 4.17 -29.55
CA ASN A 126 -4.39 4.26 -30.93
C ASN A 126 -5.35 5.44 -31.12
N ARG A 127 -6.31 5.61 -30.22
CA ARG A 127 -7.31 6.68 -30.33
C ARG A 127 -6.74 8.07 -30.04
N LEU A 128 -5.85 8.19 -29.05
CA LEU A 128 -5.16 9.45 -28.79
C LEU A 128 -4.29 9.86 -29.97
N THR A 129 -3.54 8.91 -30.54
CA THR A 129 -2.71 9.16 -31.73
C THR A 129 -3.54 9.57 -32.94
N ALA A 130 -4.66 8.87 -33.18
CA ALA A 130 -5.60 9.22 -34.25
C ALA A 130 -6.26 10.58 -34.05
N ALA A 131 -6.44 11.02 -32.80
CA ALA A 131 -6.94 12.34 -32.43
C ALA A 131 -5.85 13.44 -32.46
N GLY A 132 -4.61 13.11 -32.83
CA GLY A 132 -3.50 14.05 -32.99
C GLY A 132 -2.68 14.32 -31.73
N PHE A 133 -2.88 13.55 -30.65
CA PHE A 133 -2.06 13.65 -29.43
C PHE A 133 -0.81 12.78 -29.53
N LEU A 134 0.29 13.25 -28.96
CA LEU A 134 1.51 12.46 -28.86
C LEU A 134 1.43 11.52 -27.66
N VAL A 135 1.74 10.25 -27.90
CA VAL A 135 1.86 9.23 -26.86
C VAL A 135 3.28 8.68 -26.89
N ALA A 136 3.93 8.61 -25.73
CA ALA A 136 5.31 8.14 -25.61
C ALA A 136 5.42 6.67 -26.05
N PRO A 137 6.47 6.28 -26.79
CA PRO A 137 6.66 4.89 -27.23
C PRO A 137 6.99 3.94 -26.06
N SER A 138 7.51 4.49 -24.97
CA SER A 138 7.81 3.77 -23.73
C SER A 138 7.49 4.67 -22.54
N VAL A 139 7.11 4.06 -21.43
CA VAL A 139 6.89 4.73 -20.16
C VAL A 139 8.12 4.52 -19.26
N PRO A 140 8.63 5.57 -18.56
CA PRO A 140 9.68 5.39 -17.56
C PRO A 140 9.24 4.45 -16.44
N THR A 141 10.16 3.61 -15.96
CA THR A 141 9.88 2.59 -14.93
C THR A 141 9.31 3.17 -13.63
N GLU A 142 9.59 4.44 -13.34
CA GLU A 142 9.11 5.10 -12.13
C GLU A 142 7.61 5.44 -12.19
N ILE A 143 7.01 5.42 -13.39
CA ILE A 143 5.62 5.85 -13.63
C ILE A 143 4.86 4.89 -14.58
N ASP A 144 5.37 3.68 -14.81
CA ASP A 144 4.77 2.69 -15.69
C ASP A 144 3.52 2.02 -15.13
N GLY A 145 3.29 2.13 -13.83
CA GLY A 145 2.08 1.68 -13.16
C GLY A 145 1.83 0.18 -13.25
N ASP A 146 2.83 -0.64 -13.57
CA ASP A 146 2.68 -2.09 -13.77
C ASP A 146 2.72 -2.90 -12.46
N ASP A 147 3.09 -2.27 -11.34
CA ASP A 147 3.07 -2.90 -10.02
C ASP A 147 1.64 -3.38 -9.67
N PRO A 148 1.42 -4.67 -9.35
CA PRO A 148 0.13 -5.18 -8.88
C PRO A 148 -0.40 -4.46 -7.64
N LEU A 149 0.49 -3.81 -6.86
CA LEU A 149 0.13 -3.01 -5.71
C LEU A 149 -0.37 -1.61 -6.06
N ASN A 150 -0.13 -1.12 -7.28
CA ASN A 150 -0.65 0.15 -7.76
C ASN A 150 -2.19 0.15 -7.71
N ILE A 151 -2.80 1.18 -7.12
CA ILE A 151 -4.26 1.30 -6.96
C ILE A 151 -5.04 1.15 -8.28
N THR A 152 -4.44 1.55 -9.42
CA THR A 152 -4.97 1.36 -10.77
C THR A 152 -5.29 -0.11 -11.08
N ASN A 153 -4.45 -1.03 -10.60
CA ASN A 153 -4.54 -2.46 -10.85
C ASN A 153 -5.38 -3.21 -9.80
N ARG A 154 -5.97 -2.51 -8.82
CA ARG A 154 -6.74 -3.13 -7.72
C ARG A 154 -8.23 -3.36 -8.05
N ASN A 155 -8.59 -3.37 -9.34
CA ASN A 155 -9.95 -3.69 -9.79
C ASN A 155 -10.19 -5.21 -9.84
N ARG A 156 -11.40 -5.66 -10.22
CA ARG A 156 -11.75 -7.10 -10.23
C ARG A 156 -10.92 -7.96 -11.17
N THR A 157 -10.30 -7.37 -12.19
CA THR A 157 -9.48 -8.09 -13.17
C THR A 157 -7.98 -8.02 -12.88
N GLY A 158 -7.59 -7.26 -11.84
CA GLY A 158 -6.19 -7.09 -11.46
C GLY A 158 -5.38 -6.27 -12.46
N ARG A 159 -6.05 -5.57 -13.38
CA ARG A 159 -5.41 -4.86 -14.49
C ARG A 159 -6.13 -3.56 -14.80
N GLY A 160 -5.46 -2.43 -14.67
CA GLY A 160 -5.98 -1.13 -15.08
C GLY A 160 -5.01 -0.42 -16.01
N VAL A 161 -5.42 0.76 -16.48
CA VAL A 161 -4.58 1.66 -17.27
C VAL A 161 -4.24 2.90 -16.46
N GLN A 162 -2.96 3.26 -16.42
CA GLN A 162 -2.49 4.52 -15.86
C GLN A 162 -2.12 5.49 -16.99
N LEU A 163 -2.70 6.69 -16.95
CA LEU A 163 -2.39 7.77 -17.87
C LEU A 163 -1.59 8.84 -17.12
N GLU A 164 -0.38 9.12 -17.59
CA GLU A 164 0.51 10.15 -17.06
C GLU A 164 0.58 11.30 -18.07
N LEU A 165 -0.03 12.42 -17.72
CA LEU A 165 -0.17 13.56 -18.63
C LEU A 165 0.87 14.62 -18.29
N SER A 166 1.77 14.90 -19.22
CA SER A 166 2.79 15.94 -19.03
C SER A 166 2.16 17.30 -18.70
N ARG A 167 2.93 18.18 -18.08
CA ARG A 167 2.45 19.52 -17.73
C ARG A 167 2.02 20.31 -18.97
N GLY A 168 2.80 20.29 -20.04
CA GLY A 168 2.45 20.96 -21.29
C GLY A 168 1.12 20.49 -21.88
N LEU A 169 0.84 19.18 -21.81
CA LEU A 169 -0.44 18.64 -22.26
C LEU A 169 -1.59 19.09 -21.35
N ARG A 170 -1.40 19.02 -20.03
CA ARG A 170 -2.42 19.45 -19.07
C ARG A 170 -2.77 20.93 -19.23
N GLU A 171 -1.76 21.78 -19.45
CA GLU A 171 -1.97 23.21 -19.73
C GLU A 171 -2.77 23.43 -21.03
N SER A 172 -2.59 22.60 -22.07
CA SER A 172 -3.34 22.76 -23.33
C SER A 172 -4.84 22.49 -23.19
N PHE A 173 -5.27 21.83 -22.12
CA PHE A 173 -6.67 21.56 -21.81
C PHE A 173 -7.44 22.76 -21.23
N TYR A 174 -6.74 23.81 -20.81
CA TYR A 174 -7.36 24.98 -20.19
C TYR A 174 -6.94 26.29 -20.86
N ALA A 175 -7.87 27.24 -20.93
CA ALA A 175 -7.65 28.54 -21.54
C ALA A 175 -6.43 29.24 -20.92
N GLY A 176 -5.50 29.67 -21.76
CA GLY A 176 -4.26 30.31 -21.33
C GLY A 176 -3.29 29.43 -20.55
N GLY A 177 -3.52 28.11 -20.48
CA GLY A 177 -2.70 27.21 -19.67
C GLY A 177 -2.93 27.33 -18.16
N ASP A 178 -4.01 27.98 -17.73
CA ASP A 178 -4.26 28.23 -16.32
C ASP A 178 -4.83 26.99 -15.61
N LEU A 179 -3.94 26.32 -14.85
CA LEU A 179 -4.23 25.15 -14.04
C LEU A 179 -4.48 25.48 -12.55
N THR A 180 -4.72 26.74 -12.20
CA THR A 180 -5.10 27.10 -10.82
C THR A 180 -6.42 26.45 -10.43
N LEU A 181 -6.62 26.18 -9.13
CA LEU A 181 -7.88 25.63 -8.61
C LEU A 181 -9.12 26.44 -9.05
N ALA A 182 -8.98 27.77 -9.11
CA ALA A 182 -10.05 28.66 -9.55
C ALA A 182 -10.37 28.48 -11.04
N SER A 183 -9.36 28.37 -11.90
CA SER A 183 -9.55 28.16 -13.33
C SER A 183 -10.12 26.77 -13.63
N ILE A 184 -9.58 25.70 -13.02
CA ILE A 184 -9.99 24.34 -13.34
C ILE A 184 -11.43 24.01 -12.91
N ALA A 185 -11.98 24.76 -11.96
CA ALA A 185 -13.35 24.66 -11.49
C ALA A 185 -14.38 25.20 -12.51
N ILE A 186 -13.96 26.04 -13.46
CA ILE A 186 -14.82 26.67 -14.46
C ILE A 186 -14.80 25.82 -15.74
N ALA A 187 -15.94 25.21 -16.09
CA ALA A 187 -16.02 24.30 -17.23
C ALA A 187 -15.81 25.01 -18.58
N GLU A 188 -16.17 26.28 -18.66
CA GLU A 188 -16.00 27.15 -19.83
C GLU A 188 -14.53 27.44 -20.14
N ASN A 189 -13.63 27.25 -19.17
CA ASN A 189 -12.20 27.39 -19.39
C ASN A 189 -11.59 26.16 -20.08
N ARG A 190 -12.32 25.04 -20.20
CA ARG A 190 -11.84 23.84 -20.90
C ARG A 190 -11.77 24.08 -22.40
N THR A 191 -10.66 23.70 -23.01
CA THR A 191 -10.44 23.84 -24.46
C THR A 191 -11.01 22.65 -25.24
N ASP A 192 -11.08 22.76 -26.56
CA ASP A 192 -11.42 21.63 -27.44
C ASP A 192 -10.47 20.43 -27.27
N ALA A 193 -9.21 20.69 -26.90
CA ALA A 193 -8.24 19.63 -26.64
C ALA A 193 -8.66 18.77 -25.44
N PHE A 194 -9.23 19.36 -24.37
CA PHE A 194 -9.76 18.60 -23.23
C PHE A 194 -10.83 17.61 -23.69
N TYR A 195 -11.83 18.10 -24.44
CA TYR A 195 -12.96 17.29 -24.88
C TYR A 195 -12.54 16.23 -25.90
N THR A 196 -11.65 16.58 -26.82
CA THR A 196 -11.12 15.66 -27.83
C THR A 196 -10.32 14.53 -27.18
N TYR A 197 -9.47 14.86 -26.20
CA TYR A 197 -8.69 13.88 -25.45
C TYR A 197 -9.60 12.93 -24.65
N ALA A 198 -10.54 13.50 -23.88
CA ALA A 198 -11.50 12.72 -23.09
C ALA A 198 -12.34 11.78 -23.97
N THR A 199 -12.83 12.29 -25.11
CA THR A 199 -13.61 11.50 -26.07
C THR A 199 -12.80 10.33 -26.64
N ALA A 200 -11.51 10.53 -26.94
CA ALA A 200 -10.64 9.45 -27.41
C ALA A 200 -10.52 8.33 -26.36
N VAL A 201 -10.34 8.68 -25.08
CA VAL A 201 -10.26 7.70 -23.98
C VAL A 201 -11.60 6.98 -23.77
N ILE A 202 -12.72 7.71 -23.75
CA ILE A 202 -14.07 7.13 -23.62
C ILE A 202 -14.35 6.13 -24.75
N ASN A 203 -13.99 6.48 -25.98
CA ASN A 203 -14.19 5.59 -27.11
C ASN A 203 -13.30 4.35 -27.05
N ALA A 204 -12.10 4.44 -26.45
CA ALA A 204 -11.22 3.29 -26.25
C ALA A 204 -11.82 2.31 -25.24
N VAL A 205 -12.34 2.85 -24.14
CA VAL A 205 -13.09 2.09 -23.14
C VAL A 205 -14.29 1.40 -23.80
N ALA A 206 -15.11 2.13 -24.57
CA ALA A 206 -16.29 1.56 -25.22
C ALA A 206 -15.94 0.43 -26.20
N ALA A 207 -14.81 0.53 -26.90
CA ALA A 207 -14.35 -0.51 -27.82
C ALA A 207 -13.79 -1.75 -27.10
N THR A 208 -13.08 -1.56 -25.98
CA THR A 208 -12.44 -2.65 -25.23
C THR A 208 -13.42 -3.34 -24.27
N TRP A 209 -14.33 -2.57 -23.70
CA TRP A 209 -15.30 -2.99 -22.69
C TRP A 209 -16.76 -2.73 -23.11
N PRO A 210 -17.21 -3.26 -24.26
CA PRO A 210 -18.60 -3.08 -24.71
C PRO A 210 -19.57 -3.78 -23.77
N GLU A 211 -20.83 -3.31 -23.68
CA GLU A 211 -21.88 -3.95 -22.85
C GLU A 211 -22.07 -5.44 -23.16
N SER A 212 -21.82 -5.86 -24.40
CA SER A 212 -21.91 -7.24 -24.85
C SER A 212 -20.77 -8.15 -24.34
N ARG A 213 -19.66 -7.59 -23.84
CA ARG A 213 -18.54 -8.38 -23.32
C ARG A 213 -19.02 -9.11 -22.06
N PRO A 214 -18.96 -10.45 -21.99
CA PRO A 214 -19.39 -11.18 -20.81
C PRO A 214 -18.60 -10.70 -19.58
N PRO A 215 -19.23 -10.68 -18.38
CA PRO A 215 -18.53 -10.30 -17.17
C PRO A 215 -17.34 -11.24 -16.98
N THR A 216 -16.19 -10.65 -16.69
CA THR A 216 -14.98 -11.46 -16.49
C THR A 216 -15.21 -12.27 -15.20
N PRO A 217 -15.10 -13.61 -15.23
CA PRO A 217 -15.18 -14.41 -14.02
C PRO A 217 -14.19 -13.83 -13.02
N THR A 218 -14.68 -13.49 -11.82
CA THR A 218 -13.82 -12.95 -10.79
C THR A 218 -12.71 -13.96 -10.53
N SER A 219 -11.50 -13.68 -11.02
CA SER A 219 -10.29 -14.40 -10.64
C SER A 219 -9.85 -13.93 -9.26
N ILE A 220 -10.77 -13.96 -8.29
CA ILE A 220 -10.35 -14.40 -6.97
C ILE A 220 -10.12 -15.89 -7.19
N GLN A 221 -8.94 -16.24 -7.68
CA GLN A 221 -8.45 -17.57 -7.40
C GLN A 221 -8.53 -17.69 -5.87
N PRO A 222 -9.14 -18.74 -5.32
CA PRO A 222 -8.76 -19.17 -3.99
C PRO A 222 -7.23 -19.14 -4.01
N VAL A 223 -6.59 -18.51 -3.02
CA VAL A 223 -5.20 -18.87 -2.74
C VAL A 223 -5.20 -20.39 -2.80
N ALA A 224 -4.38 -20.96 -3.71
CA ALA A 224 -4.28 -22.40 -3.87
C ALA A 224 -4.34 -22.99 -2.47
N GLY A 225 -5.42 -23.74 -2.19
CA GLY A 225 -5.63 -24.28 -0.85
C GLY A 225 -4.31 -24.91 -0.46
N PRO A 226 -3.77 -24.62 0.74
CA PRO A 226 -2.37 -24.82 1.05
C PRO A 226 -2.01 -26.21 0.54
N GLU A 227 -1.12 -26.28 -0.47
CA GLU A 227 -0.43 -27.53 -0.74
C GLU A 227 0.06 -27.95 0.62
N THR A 228 -0.37 -29.13 1.05
CA THR A 228 -0.30 -29.62 2.42
C THR A 228 1.11 -29.43 2.98
N ALA A 229 1.37 -28.24 3.53
CA ALA A 229 2.49 -27.98 4.39
C ALA A 229 2.08 -28.68 5.67
N ALA A 230 2.69 -29.83 5.92
CA ALA A 230 2.51 -30.55 7.16
C ALA A 230 2.71 -29.56 8.30
N SER A 231 1.63 -29.19 8.99
CA SER A 231 1.78 -28.52 10.26
C SER A 231 2.35 -29.57 11.20
N THR A 232 3.58 -29.38 11.62
CA THR A 232 4.09 -30.06 12.79
C THR A 232 3.24 -29.55 13.95
N ALA A 233 2.40 -30.43 14.51
CA ALA A 233 1.51 -30.05 15.60
C ALA A 233 2.33 -29.43 16.75
N GLY A 234 1.95 -28.21 17.15
CA GLY A 234 2.52 -27.54 18.33
C GLY A 234 3.39 -26.30 18.06
N TYR A 235 3.63 -25.90 16.80
CA TYR A 235 4.41 -24.68 16.50
C TYR A 235 3.76 -23.76 15.46
N PRO A 236 3.53 -22.46 15.76
CA PRO A 236 3.06 -21.51 14.76
C PRO A 236 4.22 -21.10 13.83
N GLY A 237 4.19 -21.54 12.57
CA GLY A 237 4.87 -20.80 11.49
C GLY A 237 5.97 -21.49 10.67
N THR A 238 6.03 -22.81 10.58
CA THR A 238 6.99 -23.52 9.70
C THR A 238 6.58 -23.57 8.21
N GLY A 239 5.53 -22.85 7.80
CA GLY A 239 5.09 -22.78 6.40
C GLY A 239 5.81 -21.69 5.60
N SER A 240 5.77 -21.74 4.27
CA SER A 240 6.30 -20.70 3.36
C SER A 240 5.49 -19.39 3.36
N VAL A 241 4.40 -19.34 4.12
CA VAL A 241 3.50 -18.19 4.28
C VAL A 241 3.04 -18.14 5.73
N GLN A 242 3.09 -16.97 6.36
CA GLN A 242 2.57 -16.73 7.71
C GLN A 242 1.53 -15.62 7.70
N MET A 243 0.55 -15.67 8.60
CA MET A 243 -0.28 -14.51 8.90
C MET A 243 0.61 -13.39 9.48
N ARG A 244 0.42 -12.15 9.04
CA ARG A 244 1.12 -10.99 9.59
C ARG A 244 0.57 -10.65 10.98
N MET A 245 1.49 -10.40 11.91
CA MET A 245 1.22 -9.99 13.29
C MET A 245 1.79 -8.58 13.53
N PRO A 246 1.05 -7.67 14.22
CA PRO A 246 -0.32 -7.84 14.69
C PRO A 246 -1.30 -8.11 13.53
N PHE A 247 -2.41 -8.79 13.83
CA PHE A 247 -3.39 -9.19 12.80
C PHE A 247 -3.83 -7.98 11.97
N GLN A 248 -3.68 -8.11 10.65
CA GLN A 248 -4.02 -7.06 9.70
C GLN A 248 -4.73 -7.66 8.49
N LEU A 249 -5.54 -6.83 7.83
CA LEU A 249 -6.00 -7.11 6.49
C LEU A 249 -5.06 -6.42 5.49
N ASP A 250 -4.78 -7.07 4.37
CA ASP A 250 -4.06 -6.45 3.27
C ASP A 250 -4.92 -5.42 2.55
N ALA A 251 -4.33 -4.69 1.61
CA ALA A 251 -5.03 -3.69 0.80
C ALA A 251 -6.21 -4.28 -0.01
N MET A 252 -6.26 -5.60 -0.23
CA MET A 252 -7.38 -6.32 -0.85
C MET A 252 -8.42 -6.81 0.17
N GLY A 253 -8.27 -6.51 1.46
CA GLY A 253 -9.19 -6.93 2.52
C GLY A 253 -9.07 -8.43 2.86
N ARG A 254 -8.01 -9.08 2.40
CA ARG A 254 -7.66 -10.46 2.76
C ARG A 254 -6.83 -10.42 4.04
N VAL A 255 -6.63 -11.56 4.69
CA VAL A 255 -5.66 -11.66 5.80
C VAL A 255 -4.28 -11.28 5.25
N ALA A 256 -3.63 -10.29 5.85
CA ALA A 256 -2.27 -9.92 5.50
C ALA A 256 -1.33 -11.08 5.85
N VAL A 257 -0.41 -11.38 4.94
CA VAL A 257 0.55 -12.47 5.10
C VAL A 257 1.99 -12.00 4.92
N LEU A 258 2.93 -12.68 5.55
CA LEU A 258 4.36 -12.59 5.31
C LEU A 258 4.78 -13.80 4.48
N THR A 259 5.56 -13.55 3.44
CA THR A 259 6.21 -14.57 2.59
C THR A 259 7.73 -14.43 2.57
N ASP A 260 8.24 -13.32 3.10
CA ASP A 260 9.67 -13.05 3.25
C ASP A 260 10.22 -13.83 4.45
N SER A 261 11.26 -14.63 4.22
CA SER A 261 11.81 -15.54 5.24
C SER A 261 12.41 -14.80 6.44
N ASP A 262 12.97 -13.62 6.24
CA ASP A 262 13.62 -12.83 7.30
C ASP A 262 12.56 -12.19 8.20
N HIS A 263 11.54 -11.57 7.60
CA HIS A 263 10.40 -11.03 8.34
C HIS A 263 9.61 -12.13 9.08
N MET A 264 9.49 -13.32 8.47
CA MET A 264 8.88 -14.48 9.13
C MET A 264 9.72 -14.97 10.31
N MET A 265 11.05 -14.99 10.18
CA MET A 265 11.98 -15.34 11.26
C MET A 265 11.84 -14.37 12.43
N VAL A 266 11.90 -13.07 12.15
CA VAL A 266 11.76 -12.00 13.15
C VAL A 266 10.41 -12.09 13.86
N GLN A 267 9.32 -12.30 13.12
CA GLN A 267 7.98 -12.46 13.71
C GLN A 267 7.89 -13.67 14.65
N ARG A 268 8.47 -14.82 14.28
CA ARG A 268 8.47 -16.00 15.15
C ARG A 268 9.35 -15.81 16.39
N ALA A 269 10.55 -15.24 16.22
CA ALA A 269 11.44 -14.89 17.32
C ALA A 269 10.72 -13.99 18.34
N ARG A 270 10.03 -12.95 17.84
CA ARG A 270 9.19 -12.09 18.66
C ARG A 270 8.08 -12.87 19.37
N ALA A 271 7.40 -13.80 18.70
CA ALA A 271 6.36 -14.61 19.34
C ALA A 271 6.90 -15.45 20.50
N VAL A 272 8.11 -16.01 20.37
CA VAL A 272 8.77 -16.76 21.44
C VAL A 272 9.16 -15.84 22.60
N VAL A 273 9.78 -14.70 22.31
CA VAL A 273 10.27 -13.77 23.35
C VAL A 273 9.12 -13.07 24.07
N ALA A 274 8.09 -12.66 23.34
CA ALA A 274 6.98 -11.86 23.87
C ALA A 274 5.88 -12.68 24.57
N THR A 275 5.97 -14.01 24.59
CA THR A 275 4.99 -14.88 25.23
C THR A 275 5.56 -15.48 26.50
N VAL A 276 4.82 -15.42 27.61
CA VAL A 276 5.18 -16.11 28.85
C VAL A 276 4.56 -17.52 28.85
N PRO A 277 5.29 -18.56 29.29
CA PRO A 277 4.72 -19.90 29.44
C PRO A 277 3.40 -19.89 30.22
N GLY A 278 2.38 -20.55 29.65
CA GLY A 278 1.01 -20.58 30.14
C GLY A 278 0.05 -19.62 29.44
N GLU A 279 0.55 -18.61 28.70
CA GLU A 279 -0.30 -17.69 27.93
C GLU A 279 -0.81 -18.33 26.62
N TYR A 280 0.00 -19.18 26.00
CA TYR A 280 -0.39 -19.89 24.79
C TYR A 280 -1.17 -21.17 25.10
N VAL A 281 -2.45 -21.20 24.69
CA VAL A 281 -3.35 -22.33 24.96
C VAL A 281 -2.94 -23.62 24.23
N GLY A 282 -2.33 -23.51 23.05
CA GLY A 282 -1.99 -24.67 22.21
C GLY A 282 -0.79 -25.48 22.69
N GLU A 283 0.13 -24.85 23.42
CA GLU A 283 1.34 -25.44 23.99
C GLU A 283 1.75 -24.59 25.22
N PRO A 284 1.33 -24.98 26.44
CA PRO A 284 1.55 -24.17 27.64
C PRO A 284 3.03 -23.91 27.95
N ALA A 285 3.96 -24.73 27.44
CA ALA A 285 5.40 -24.50 27.63
C ALA A 285 6.00 -23.48 26.64
N PHE A 286 5.22 -23.00 25.67
CA PHE A 286 5.69 -22.06 24.64
C PHE A 286 5.96 -20.68 25.24
N GLY A 287 7.06 -20.06 24.82
CA GLY A 287 7.45 -18.72 25.24
C GLY A 287 8.79 -18.68 25.98
N SER A 288 9.11 -17.49 26.51
CA SER A 288 10.30 -17.23 27.33
C SER A 288 9.90 -16.82 28.74
N ASP A 289 10.48 -17.45 29.76
CA ASP A 289 10.16 -17.15 31.16
C ASP A 289 10.96 -15.94 31.69
N ILE A 290 10.89 -14.83 30.95
CA ILE A 290 11.45 -13.54 31.37
C ILE A 290 10.70 -12.97 32.58
N SER A 291 9.47 -13.43 32.82
CA SER A 291 8.63 -13.02 33.95
C SER A 291 9.30 -13.29 35.30
N SER A 292 10.10 -14.35 35.38
CA SER A 292 10.88 -14.70 36.57
C SER A 292 11.89 -13.62 36.98
N ALA A 293 12.32 -12.76 36.07
CA ALA A 293 13.22 -11.64 36.36
C ALA A 293 12.50 -10.42 36.95
N LEU A 294 11.16 -10.35 36.88
CA LEU A 294 10.39 -9.18 37.28
C LEU A 294 10.37 -8.98 38.79
N PHE A 295 10.28 -7.71 39.20
CA PHE A 295 10.24 -7.25 40.60
C PHE A 295 11.47 -7.62 41.43
N ARG A 296 12.52 -8.13 40.79
CA ARG A 296 13.84 -8.21 41.40
C ARG A 296 14.42 -6.80 41.52
N PRO A 297 15.17 -6.50 42.59
CA PRO A 297 16.02 -5.31 42.62
C PRO A 297 16.88 -5.29 41.36
N SER A 298 17.13 -4.12 40.79
CA SER A 298 18.02 -3.90 39.65
C SER A 298 19.47 -4.25 40.01
N ASP A 299 19.73 -5.55 40.13
CA ASP A 299 21.03 -6.15 40.38
C ASP A 299 21.63 -6.69 39.07
N PRO A 300 22.95 -6.98 39.04
CA PRO A 300 23.60 -7.54 37.86
C PRO A 300 23.09 -8.92 37.42
N ILE A 301 22.23 -9.58 38.22
CA ILE A 301 21.73 -10.94 37.99
C ILE A 301 20.47 -10.91 37.13
N ALA A 302 19.62 -9.88 37.27
CA ALA A 302 18.38 -9.76 36.49
C ALA A 302 18.61 -9.80 34.95
N PRO A 303 19.57 -9.06 34.37
CA PRO A 303 19.91 -9.19 32.95
C PRO A 303 20.37 -10.60 32.55
N MET A 304 21.14 -11.27 33.42
CA MET A 304 21.60 -12.65 33.15
C MET A 304 20.44 -13.65 33.08
N ILE A 305 19.45 -13.50 33.95
CA ILE A 305 18.24 -14.34 33.95
C ILE A 305 17.43 -14.12 32.67
N ILE A 306 17.26 -12.87 32.24
CA ILE A 306 16.56 -12.53 30.99
C ILE A 306 17.29 -13.14 29.80
N THR A 307 18.61 -12.94 29.71
CA THR A 307 19.42 -13.49 28.62
C THR A 307 19.36 -15.01 28.57
N ASP A 308 19.44 -15.70 29.72
CA ASP A 308 19.37 -17.17 29.79
C ASP A 308 17.98 -17.70 29.41
N ALA A 309 16.91 -17.06 29.89
CA ALA A 309 15.53 -17.41 29.58
C ALA A 309 15.23 -17.26 28.08
N VAL A 310 15.63 -16.14 27.48
CA VAL A 310 15.46 -15.89 26.04
C VAL A 310 16.27 -16.87 25.22
N ARG A 311 17.55 -17.09 25.55
CA ARG A 311 18.41 -18.02 24.82
C ARG A 311 17.88 -19.45 24.87
N THR A 312 17.43 -19.90 26.04
CA THR A 312 16.84 -21.23 26.23
C THR A 312 15.56 -21.39 25.41
N ALA A 313 14.68 -20.38 25.43
CA ALA A 313 13.45 -20.39 24.66
C ALA A 313 13.73 -20.42 23.15
N MET A 314 14.61 -19.55 22.65
CA MET A 314 14.98 -19.49 21.23
C MET A 314 15.61 -20.81 20.76
N THR A 315 16.51 -21.41 21.55
CA THR A 315 17.12 -22.71 21.20
C THR A 315 16.09 -23.83 21.10
N ARG A 316 15.04 -23.79 21.94
CA ARG A 316 14.00 -24.82 21.97
C ARG A 316 12.99 -24.66 20.84
N TRP A 317 12.60 -23.42 20.55
CA TRP A 317 11.44 -23.11 19.72
C TRP A 317 11.82 -22.64 18.31
N GLU A 318 12.97 -22.00 18.14
CA GLU A 318 13.52 -21.52 16.86
C GLU A 318 14.93 -22.10 16.60
N PRO A 319 15.11 -23.42 16.46
CA PRO A 319 16.43 -24.04 16.33
C PRO A 319 17.18 -23.66 15.05
N ASP A 320 16.47 -23.20 14.01
CA ASP A 320 17.05 -22.77 12.73
C ASP A 320 17.47 -21.28 12.73
N THR A 321 17.14 -20.55 13.80
CA THR A 321 17.47 -19.13 13.97
C THR A 321 18.70 -19.01 14.85
N VAL A 322 19.73 -18.33 14.36
CA VAL A 322 20.94 -18.00 15.11
C VAL A 322 20.71 -16.71 15.88
N VAL A 323 20.73 -16.77 17.21
CA VAL A 323 20.70 -15.57 18.06
C VAL A 323 22.12 -15.02 18.18
N THR A 324 22.37 -13.85 17.61
CA THR A 324 23.69 -13.20 17.58
C THR A 324 23.94 -12.37 18.84
N ALA A 325 22.92 -11.68 19.35
CA ALA A 325 22.98 -10.93 20.61
C ALA A 325 21.63 -10.92 21.35
N ILE A 326 21.70 -10.76 22.67
CA ILE A 326 20.54 -10.51 23.54
C ILE A 326 20.95 -9.42 24.52
N THR A 327 20.32 -8.25 24.45
CA THR A 327 20.68 -7.07 25.22
C THR A 327 19.48 -6.59 26.03
N PRO A 328 19.46 -6.85 27.36
CA PRO A 328 18.49 -6.22 28.25
C PRO A 328 18.89 -4.75 28.49
N VAL A 329 18.05 -3.83 28.02
CA VAL A 329 18.19 -2.38 28.15
C VAL A 329 17.28 -1.90 29.27
N VAL A 330 17.88 -1.42 30.36
CA VAL A 330 17.13 -0.82 31.48
C VAL A 330 16.99 0.67 31.21
N HIS A 331 15.76 1.18 31.27
CA HIS A 331 15.49 2.61 31.05
C HIS A 331 15.53 3.36 32.39
N ASP A 332 16.56 4.18 32.59
CA ASP A 332 16.75 4.97 33.82
C ASP A 332 15.69 6.09 33.98
N ASP A 333 15.07 6.50 32.87
CA ASP A 333 14.06 7.56 32.80
C ASP A 333 12.61 7.02 32.93
N GLN A 334 12.43 5.70 32.88
CA GLN A 334 11.14 5.02 33.03
C GLN A 334 11.21 3.98 34.15
N GLU A 335 10.75 4.34 35.35
CA GLU A 335 10.82 3.48 36.53
C GLU A 335 10.22 2.08 36.26
N GLY A 336 11.10 1.07 36.22
CA GLY A 336 10.72 -0.34 36.18
C GLY A 336 10.41 -0.92 34.80
N ILE A 337 10.89 -0.32 33.70
CA ILE A 337 10.79 -0.89 32.35
C ILE A 337 12.15 -1.44 31.90
N VAL A 338 12.12 -2.64 31.33
CA VAL A 338 13.28 -3.27 30.66
C VAL A 338 12.86 -3.64 29.25
N ASP A 339 13.62 -3.17 28.27
CA ASP A 339 13.53 -3.62 26.89
C ASP A 339 14.51 -4.76 26.67
N VAL A 340 14.08 -5.78 25.95
CA VAL A 340 14.93 -6.90 25.55
C VAL A 340 15.11 -6.82 24.05
N GLU A 341 16.29 -6.42 23.63
CA GLU A 341 16.71 -6.43 22.23
C GLU A 341 17.30 -7.80 21.89
N VAL A 342 16.83 -8.40 20.81
CA VAL A 342 17.27 -9.74 20.37
C VAL A 342 17.65 -9.69 18.91
N ASP A 343 18.93 -9.90 18.63
CA ASP A 343 19.45 -9.92 17.27
C ASP A 343 19.45 -11.36 16.74
N VAL A 344 18.87 -11.56 15.56
CA VAL A 344 18.65 -12.88 14.97
C VAL A 344 19.11 -12.92 13.50
N ALA A 345 19.66 -14.06 13.09
CA ALA A 345 20.12 -14.34 11.73
C ALA A 345 19.76 -15.76 11.30
N GLN A 346 19.68 -16.01 9.99
CA GLN A 346 19.49 -17.36 9.46
C GLN A 346 20.79 -18.19 9.56
N ALA A 347 20.67 -19.49 9.86
CA ALA A 347 21.82 -20.39 10.04
C ALA A 347 22.71 -20.61 8.79
N ASN A 348 22.29 -20.20 7.58
CA ASN A 348 22.98 -20.51 6.32
C ASN A 348 23.45 -19.29 5.50
N THR A 349 23.47 -18.07 6.06
CA THR A 349 23.95 -16.88 5.34
C THR A 349 25.34 -16.47 5.85
N PRO A 350 26.39 -16.46 5.01
CA PRO A 350 27.64 -15.79 5.37
C PRO A 350 27.35 -14.30 5.52
N ALA A 351 27.59 -13.77 6.74
CA ALA A 351 27.48 -12.37 7.17
C ALA A 351 27.28 -11.35 6.02
N VAL A 352 26.03 -11.12 5.65
CA VAL A 352 25.57 -9.81 5.21
C VAL A 352 24.83 -9.27 6.43
N GLU A 353 25.40 -8.27 7.10
CA GLU A 353 24.77 -7.58 8.22
C GLU A 353 23.46 -6.93 7.72
N ALA A 354 22.35 -7.64 7.88
CA ALA A 354 21.04 -7.04 8.01
C ALA A 354 20.71 -7.07 9.51
N ASP A 355 21.04 -5.98 10.21
CA ASP A 355 20.64 -5.80 11.60
C ASP A 355 19.12 -5.58 11.65
N HIS A 356 18.39 -6.65 11.93
CA HIS A 356 16.98 -6.58 12.29
C HIS A 356 16.87 -6.55 13.82
N ILE A 357 16.86 -5.35 14.38
CA ILE A 357 16.66 -5.13 15.82
C ILE A 357 15.16 -5.05 16.08
N GLU A 358 14.63 -6.01 16.84
CA GLU A 358 13.29 -5.93 17.42
C GLU A 358 13.38 -5.70 18.92
N THR A 359 12.63 -4.72 19.41
CA THR A 359 12.54 -4.38 20.82
C THR A 359 11.29 -4.98 21.44
N VAL A 360 11.47 -5.82 22.47
CA VAL A 360 10.38 -6.34 23.29
C VAL A 360 10.41 -5.67 24.66
N SER A 361 9.40 -4.85 24.96
CA SER A 361 9.29 -4.13 26.22
C SER A 361 8.56 -4.94 27.28
N VAL A 362 9.13 -4.99 28.49
CA VAL A 362 8.48 -5.59 29.66
C VAL A 362 8.01 -4.49 30.61
N LEU A 363 6.70 -4.40 30.81
CA LEU A 363 6.07 -3.34 31.60
C LEU A 363 5.84 -3.76 33.07
N PRO A 364 5.70 -2.78 34.00
CA PRO A 364 5.27 -3.04 35.37
C PRO A 364 3.96 -3.86 35.40
N GLY A 365 3.96 -4.96 36.16
CA GLY A 365 2.83 -5.91 36.21
C GLY A 365 3.01 -7.16 35.33
N GLY A 366 4.13 -7.31 34.62
CA GLY A 366 4.47 -8.51 33.85
C GLY A 366 3.84 -8.60 32.48
N ARG A 367 3.38 -7.47 31.95
CA ARG A 367 2.85 -7.38 30.59
C ARG A 367 4.00 -7.15 29.60
N VAL A 368 4.14 -8.04 28.64
CA VAL A 368 5.13 -7.94 27.57
C VAL A 368 4.49 -7.32 26.32
N VAL A 369 5.14 -6.34 25.71
CA VAL A 369 4.67 -5.62 24.52
C VAL A 369 5.82 -5.55 23.51
N GLY A 370 5.65 -6.10 22.31
CA GLY A 370 6.64 -5.90 21.24
C GLY A 370 6.40 -4.60 20.46
N GLY A 371 7.46 -3.98 19.96
CA GLY A 371 7.41 -2.79 19.10
C GLY A 371 6.59 -2.96 17.82
N SER A 372 6.26 -1.86 17.14
CA SER A 372 5.57 -1.87 15.84
C SER A 372 6.59 -1.89 14.70
N LEU A 373 6.43 -2.86 13.78
CA LEU A 373 7.04 -2.84 12.44
C LEU A 373 6.60 -1.61 11.65
#